data_AF-A0A6N8DPW5-F1
#
_entry.id   AF-A0A6N8DPW5-F1
#
_cell.length_a   1.000
_cell.length_b   1.000
_cell.length_c   1.000
_cell.angle_alpha   90.00
_cell.angle_beta   90.00
_cell.angle_gamma   90.00
#
_symmetry.space_group_name_H-M   'P 1'
#
loop_
_entity.id
_entity.type
_entity.pdbx_description
1 polymer ?
#
loop_
_entity_poly.entity_id
_entity_poly.type
_entity_poly.pdbx_seq_one_letter_code
_entity_poly.pdbx_strand_id
1 'polypeptide(L)'
;MHKVFFAALAFLLASPALAQVASGTPYEQARAALLAKGWKPDVSYGARTGRGEPLYHFPEIWCGPQICRAKWRDSSGAPQAIMLNRGFNKDHTVQ
;
A
#
# COMPACT_ATOMS: atom_id res chain seq x y z
N MET A 1 13.21 -36.59 -42.33
CA MET A 1 14.03 -36.45 -41.10
C MET A 1 14.80 -35.13 -41.27
N HIS A 2 14.67 -34.07 -40.50
CA HIS A 2 14.55 -33.90 -39.05
C HIS A 2 13.71 -32.64 -38.76
N LYS A 3 12.73 -32.75 -37.86
CA LYS A 3 11.95 -31.62 -37.34
C LYS A 3 12.77 -30.92 -36.25
N VAL A 4 13.08 -29.65 -36.44
CA VAL A 4 13.77 -28.82 -35.46
C VAL A 4 12.80 -28.46 -34.33
N PHE A 5 13.17 -28.86 -33.12
CA PHE A 5 12.55 -28.45 -31.86
C PHE A 5 12.77 -26.95 -31.64
N PHE A 6 11.69 -26.21 -31.36
CA PHE A 6 11.78 -24.95 -30.61
C PHE A 6 10.77 -25.00 -29.48
N ALA A 7 11.30 -25.24 -28.28
CA ALA A 7 10.62 -25.01 -27.03
C ALA A 7 10.45 -23.51 -26.84
N ALA A 8 9.21 -23.02 -26.78
CA ALA A 8 8.90 -21.65 -26.39
C ALA A 8 8.26 -21.67 -25.00
N LEU A 9 9.09 -21.26 -24.05
CA LEU A 9 8.86 -20.98 -22.64
C LEU A 9 7.55 -20.17 -22.42
N ALA A 10 6.50 -20.82 -21.92
CA ALA A 10 5.31 -20.13 -21.41
C ALA A 10 5.49 -19.80 -19.92
N PHE A 11 6.41 -18.88 -19.61
CA PHE A 11 6.49 -18.23 -18.30
C PHE A 11 5.68 -16.93 -18.36
N LEU A 12 4.35 -17.05 -18.36
CA LEU A 12 3.45 -15.91 -18.25
C LEU A 12 3.37 -15.48 -16.78
N LEU A 13 4.20 -14.49 -16.46
CA LEU A 13 3.86 -13.32 -15.64
C LEU A 13 3.15 -13.64 -14.31
N ALA A 14 3.90 -14.17 -13.35
CA ALA A 14 3.59 -13.89 -11.96
C ALA A 14 3.77 -12.38 -11.77
N SER A 15 2.65 -11.64 -11.67
CA SER A 15 2.68 -10.23 -11.29
C SER A 15 3.49 -10.11 -10.00
N PRO A 16 4.55 -9.29 -9.94
CA PRO A 16 5.11 -8.93 -8.67
C PRO A 16 4.02 -8.15 -7.95
N ALA A 17 3.30 -8.81 -7.04
CA ALA A 17 2.62 -8.11 -5.96
C ALA A 17 3.72 -7.27 -5.32
N LEU A 18 3.68 -5.98 -5.63
CA LEU A 18 4.72 -5.00 -5.37
C LEU A 18 5.33 -5.26 -3.99
N ALA A 19 6.55 -5.78 -3.99
CA ALA A 19 7.42 -5.67 -2.85
C ALA A 19 7.61 -4.18 -2.64
N GLN A 20 6.80 -3.59 -1.76
CA GLN A 20 7.04 -2.25 -1.27
C GLN A 20 8.36 -2.34 -0.53
N VAL A 21 9.41 -1.81 -1.16
CA VAL A 21 10.71 -1.71 -0.53
C VAL A 21 10.58 -0.72 0.61
N ALA A 22 11.01 -1.15 1.79
CA ALA A 22 11.17 -0.32 2.97
C ALA A 22 11.86 0.99 2.63
N SER A 23 11.11 2.08 2.56
CA SER A 23 11.70 3.38 2.23
C SER A 23 12.05 4.17 3.49
N GLY A 24 11.43 3.86 4.64
CA GLY A 24 11.57 4.64 5.87
C GLY A 24 11.03 6.06 5.76
N THR A 25 10.43 6.42 4.62
CA THR A 25 9.89 7.76 4.35
C THR A 25 8.70 8.04 5.27
N PRO A 26 8.59 9.26 5.85
CA PRO A 26 7.39 9.67 6.56
C PRO A 26 6.14 9.46 5.69
N TYR A 27 5.10 8.90 6.29
CA TYR A 27 3.90 8.52 5.58
C TYR A 27 3.18 9.72 4.99
N GLU A 28 3.20 10.89 5.63
CA GLU A 28 2.63 12.11 5.07
C GLU A 28 3.24 12.45 3.69
N GLN A 29 4.55 12.28 3.53
CA GLN A 29 5.23 12.51 2.26
C GLN A 29 4.85 11.44 1.23
N ALA A 30 4.82 10.17 1.64
CA ALA A 30 4.38 9.07 0.77
C ALA A 30 2.92 9.28 0.30
N ARG A 31 2.05 9.71 1.22
CA ARG A 31 0.65 10.04 0.96
C ARG A 31 0.51 11.15 -0.08
N ALA A 32 1.26 12.24 0.05
CA ALA A 32 1.27 13.31 -0.94
C ALA A 32 1.68 12.81 -2.33
N ALA A 33 2.72 11.96 -2.40
CA ALA A 33 3.18 11.38 -3.67
C ALA A 33 2.14 10.43 -4.31
N LEU A 34 1.38 9.68 -3.51
CA LEU A 34 0.32 8.79 -4.00
C LEU A 34 -0.86 9.60 -4.55
N LEU A 35 -1.28 10.64 -3.84
CA LEU A 35 -2.31 11.56 -4.31
C LEU A 35 -1.91 12.22 -5.63
N ALA A 36 -0.64 12.65 -5.76
CA ALA A 36 -0.11 13.20 -7.01
C ALA A 36 -0.12 12.19 -8.18
N LYS A 37 -0.06 10.89 -7.88
CA LYS A 37 -0.19 9.80 -8.88
C LYS A 37 -1.66 9.43 -9.19
N GLY A 38 -2.63 10.15 -8.62
CA GLY A 38 -4.06 9.87 -8.79
C GLY A 38 -4.59 8.70 -7.95
N TRP A 39 -3.81 8.23 -6.97
CA TRP A 39 -4.28 7.21 -6.03
C TRP A 39 -5.25 7.84 -5.02
N LYS A 40 -6.17 7.03 -4.51
CA LYS A 40 -7.20 7.47 -3.56
C LYS A 40 -7.11 6.68 -2.25
N PRO A 41 -7.08 7.34 -1.08
CA PRO A 41 -7.10 6.65 0.20
C PRO A 41 -8.48 6.04 0.46
N ASP A 42 -8.51 4.85 1.07
CA ASP A 42 -9.74 4.25 1.56
C ASP A 42 -10.05 4.74 2.99
N VAL A 43 -10.73 5.89 3.06
CA VAL A 43 -11.07 6.58 4.32
C VAL A 43 -12.12 5.83 5.18
N SER A 44 -12.66 4.72 4.67
CA SER A 44 -13.58 3.85 5.42
C SER A 44 -12.85 2.78 6.24
N TYR A 45 -11.58 2.53 5.93
CA TYR A 45 -10.83 1.42 6.51
C TYR A 45 -10.28 1.67 7.92
N GLY A 46 -9.87 2.90 8.25
CA GLY A 46 -9.19 3.17 9.51
C GLY A 46 -10.07 3.08 10.74
N ALA A 47 -9.43 2.97 11.91
CA ALA A 47 -10.11 2.89 13.19
C ALA A 47 -10.89 4.18 13.47
N ARG A 48 -12.06 4.05 14.11
CA ARG A 48 -12.94 5.16 14.46
C ARG A 48 -13.31 5.13 15.93
N THR A 49 -13.56 6.30 16.51
CA THR A 49 -14.11 6.43 17.85
C THR A 49 -15.58 5.97 17.88
N GLY A 50 -16.16 5.81 19.06
CA GLY A 50 -17.60 5.51 19.21
C GLY A 50 -18.53 6.58 18.60
N ARG A 51 -18.01 7.78 18.30
CA ARG A 51 -18.74 8.87 17.61
C ARG A 51 -18.55 8.85 16.09
N GLY A 52 -17.78 7.91 15.56
CA GLY A 52 -17.50 7.76 14.13
C GLY A 52 -16.34 8.60 13.60
N GLU A 53 -15.65 9.36 14.44
CA GLU A 53 -14.48 10.17 14.07
C GLU A 53 -13.25 9.27 13.86
N PRO A 54 -12.36 9.57 12.90
CA PRO A 54 -11.11 8.85 12.74
C PRO A 54 -10.26 8.87 14.02
N LEU A 55 -9.73 7.71 14.42
CA LEU A 55 -8.83 7.59 15.57
C LEU A 55 -7.41 8.11 15.26
N TYR A 56 -7.01 8.04 13.99
CA TYR A 56 -5.71 8.48 13.51
C TYR A 56 -5.84 9.75 12.67
N HIS A 57 -4.75 10.49 12.54
CA HIS A 57 -4.68 11.69 11.71
C HIS A 57 -5.07 11.39 10.25
N PHE A 58 -4.66 10.23 9.71
CA PHE A 58 -5.08 9.76 8.41
C PHE A 58 -6.16 8.67 8.55
N PRO A 59 -7.38 8.88 8.02
CA PRO A 59 -8.52 7.97 8.21
C PRO A 59 -8.39 6.64 7.47
N GLU A 60 -7.45 6.51 6.55
CA GLU A 60 -7.13 5.28 5.83
C GLU A 60 -6.14 4.37 6.57
N ILE A 61 -5.68 4.76 7.77
CA ILE A 61 -4.71 3.98 8.57
C ILE A 61 -5.42 3.12 9.62
N TRP A 62 -4.98 1.87 9.73
CA TRP A 62 -5.24 1.00 10.87
C TRP A 62 -3.93 0.48 11.45
N CYS A 63 -3.70 0.64 12.75
CA CYS A 63 -2.51 0.11 13.43
C CYS A 63 -2.83 -1.07 14.35
N GLY A 64 -2.01 -2.11 14.26
CA GLY A 64 -1.78 -3.05 15.36
C GLY A 64 -0.74 -2.49 16.35
N PRO A 65 -0.14 -3.34 17.19
CA PRO A 65 0.83 -2.89 18.20
C PRO A 65 2.03 -2.14 17.62
N GLN A 66 2.67 -2.68 16.58
CA GLN A 66 3.91 -2.17 16.00
C GLN A 66 3.80 -1.75 14.53
N ILE A 67 2.87 -2.37 13.81
CA ILE A 67 2.72 -2.21 12.36
C ILE A 67 1.35 -1.62 12.06
N CYS A 68 1.31 -0.68 11.13
CA CYS A 68 0.11 -0.14 10.56
C CYS A 68 -0.03 -0.52 9.09
N ARG A 69 -1.25 -0.41 8.59
CA ARG A 69 -1.57 -0.55 7.19
C ARG A 69 -2.41 0.64 6.77
N ALA A 70 -2.06 1.25 5.63
CA ALA A 70 -2.91 2.20 4.95
C ALA A 70 -3.53 1.55 3.72
N LYS A 71 -4.85 1.68 3.53
CA LYS A 71 -5.53 1.15 2.33
C LYS A 71 -5.75 2.23 1.29
N TRP A 72 -5.53 1.85 0.04
CA TRP A 72 -5.57 2.74 -1.11
C TRP A 72 -6.25 2.05 -2.28
N ARG A 73 -6.63 2.87 -3.26
CA ARG A 73 -6.89 2.44 -4.64
C ARG A 73 -5.91 3.15 -5.54
N ASP A 74 -5.25 2.41 -6.43
CA ASP A 74 -4.38 3.04 -7.41
C ASP A 74 -5.18 3.81 -8.47
N SER A 75 -4.48 4.43 -9.42
CA SER A 75 -5.08 5.21 -10.50
C SER A 75 -6.02 4.39 -11.41
N SER A 76 -5.89 3.06 -11.43
CA SER A 76 -6.80 2.15 -12.13
C SER A 76 -8.02 1.74 -11.28
N GLY A 77 -8.04 2.13 -10.01
CA GLY A 77 -9.07 1.74 -9.03
C GLY A 77 -8.79 0.41 -8.33
N ALA A 78 -7.68 -0.26 -8.65
CA ALA A 78 -7.33 -1.53 -8.03
C ALA A 78 -6.90 -1.33 -6.57
N PRO A 79 -7.33 -2.20 -5.65
CA PRO A 79 -7.05 -2.06 -4.23
C PRO A 79 -5.57 -2.32 -3.94
N GLN A 80 -4.98 -1.44 -3.14
CA GLN A 80 -3.59 -1.48 -2.71
C GLN A 80 -3.52 -1.31 -1.19
N ALA A 81 -2.44 -1.82 -0.60
CA ALA A 81 -2.15 -1.63 0.82
C ALA A 81 -0.71 -1.16 0.97
N ILE A 82 -0.48 -0.25 1.90
CA ILE A 82 0.84 0.25 2.26
C ILE A 82 1.14 -0.16 3.68
N MET A 83 2.23 -0.90 3.86
CA MET A 83 2.71 -1.28 5.19
C MET A 83 3.51 -0.15 5.81
N LEU A 84 3.26 0.14 7.08
CA LEU A 84 3.89 1.24 7.80
C LEU A 84 4.42 0.77 9.16
N ASN A 85 5.57 1.28 9.55
CA ASN A 85 6.01 1.25 10.95
C ASN A 85 5.20 2.26 11.76
N ARG A 86 4.78 1.89 12.97
CA ARG A 86 4.01 2.78 13.85
C ARG A 86 4.87 3.94 14.35
N GLY A 87 4.42 5.17 14.08
CA GLY A 87 4.95 6.36 14.73
C GLY A 87 4.26 6.57 16.07
N PHE A 88 5.02 6.58 17.17
CA PHE A 88 4.53 6.98 18.49
C PHE A 88 4.94 8.45 18.70
N ASN A 89 3.97 9.36 18.77
CA ASN A 89 4.17 10.82 18.85
C ASN A 89 4.95 11.44 17.67
N LYS A 90 5.04 10.72 16.55
CA LYS A 90 5.66 11.14 15.28
C LYS A 90 4.92 10.47 14.13
N ASP A 91 5.21 10.88 12.89
CA ASP A 91 4.60 10.26 11.72
C ASP A 91 4.97 8.76 11.59
N HIS A 92 4.07 8.01 10.97
CA HIS A 92 4.33 6.65 10.51
C HIS A 92 5.41 6.68 9.42
N THR A 93 6.13 5.58 9.22
CA THR A 93 7.09 5.47 8.11
C THR A 93 6.78 4.26 7.25
N VAL A 94 6.99 4.36 5.94
CA VAL A 94 6.79 3.24 5.02
C VAL A 94 7.77 2.11 5.37
N GLN A 95 7.19 0.95 5.66
CA GLN A 95 7.91 -0.29 5.97
C GLN A 95 8.39 -0.98 4.71
#